data_AF-A0A4R3DXN1-F1
#
_entry.id   AF-A0A4R3DXN1-F1
#
_cell.length_a   1.000
_cell.length_b   1.000
_cell.length_c   1.000
_cell.angle_alpha   90.00
_cell.angle_beta   90.00
_cell.angle_gamma   90.00
#
_symmetry.space_group_name_H-M   'P 1'
#
loop_
_entity.id
_entity.type
_entity.pdbx_description
1 polymer ?
#
loop_
_entity_poly.entity_id
_entity_poly.type
_entity_poly.pdbx_seq_one_letter_code
_entity_poly.pdbx_strand_id
1 'polypeptide(L)'
;MTTIWQAPTQEIDPLTEVVLEAIRSQVFPVAPVGVAIEAVPGAAWREARLADGRTVRLALTVAPGEQARFGVRACANMRVSGEVAVDDHGYRVASDVIVDLKTRAVLSCDCRMESLGRIGG
;
A
#
# COMPACT_ATOMS: atom_id res chain seq x y z
N MET A 1 19.58 19.13 -17.32
CA MET A 1 18.38 19.68 -16.66
C MET A 1 18.31 19.06 -15.29
N THR A 2 18.41 19.87 -14.24
CA THR A 2 18.36 19.40 -12.85
C THR A 2 16.91 19.43 -12.42
N THR A 3 16.25 18.29 -12.35
CA THR A 3 14.89 18.20 -11.83
C THR A 3 14.96 18.44 -10.31
N ILE A 4 14.55 19.62 -9.87
CA ILE A 4 14.43 19.95 -8.45
C ILE A 4 13.20 19.21 -7.95
N TRP A 5 13.37 18.37 -6.92
CA TRP A 5 12.26 17.69 -6.27
C TRP A 5 11.26 18.74 -5.76
N GLN A 6 9.99 18.59 -6.12
CA GLN A 6 8.90 19.39 -5.59
C GLN A 6 7.90 18.48 -4.89
N ALA A 7 7.37 18.95 -3.76
CA ALA A 7 6.31 18.25 -3.07
C ALA A 7 5.08 18.14 -3.99
N PRO A 8 4.32 17.04 -3.94
CA PRO A 8 3.05 16.94 -4.64
C PRO A 8 2.16 18.14 -4.25
N THR A 9 1.66 18.87 -5.25
CA THR A 9 0.75 20.01 -5.04
C THR A 9 -0.68 19.57 -4.77
N GLN A 10 -0.98 18.28 -4.97
CA GLN A 10 -2.28 17.68 -4.73
C GLN A 10 -2.20 16.83 -3.46
N GLU A 11 -3.15 17.07 -2.56
CA GLU A 11 -3.35 16.24 -1.38
C GLU A 11 -3.67 14.81 -1.83
N ILE A 12 -3.01 13.84 -1.21
CA ILE A 12 -3.22 12.43 -1.53
C ILE A 12 -4.65 12.08 -1.11
N ASP A 13 -5.39 11.42 -1.99
CA ASP A 13 -6.73 10.93 -1.69
C ASP A 13 -6.69 10.01 -0.43
N PRO A 14 -7.59 10.20 0.56
CA PRO A 14 -7.54 9.46 1.83
C PRO A 14 -7.58 7.93 1.67
N LEU A 15 -8.29 7.40 0.68
CA LEU A 15 -8.30 5.96 0.41
C LEU A 15 -6.93 5.50 -0.08
N THR A 16 -6.32 6.27 -0.99
CA THR A 16 -4.96 6.01 -1.47
C THR A 16 -3.94 6.01 -0.34
N GLU A 17 -4.05 6.93 0.62
CA GLU A 17 -3.17 6.97 1.81
C GLU A 17 -3.29 5.69 2.65
N VAL A 18 -4.52 5.24 2.94
CA VAL A 18 -4.74 3.98 3.67
C VAL A 18 -4.15 2.78 2.93
N VAL A 19 -4.34 2.72 1.61
CA VAL A 19 -3.79 1.62 0.78
C VAL A 19 -2.26 1.64 0.79
N LEU A 20 -1.63 2.81 0.69
CA LEU A 20 -0.17 2.93 0.77
C LEU A 20 0.37 2.48 2.13
N GLU A 21 -0.29 2.83 3.24
CA GLU A 21 0.12 2.36 4.57
C GLU A 21 -0.13 0.85 4.77
N ALA A 22 -1.20 0.32 4.16
CA ALA A 22 -1.47 -1.12 4.15
C ALA A 22 -0.37 -1.89 3.40
N ILE A 23 0.03 -1.41 2.21
CA ILE A 23 1.16 -1.94 1.44
C ILE A 23 2.44 -1.90 2.29
N ARG A 24 2.73 -0.76 2.92
CA ARG A 24 3.94 -0.58 3.74
C ARG A 24 3.99 -1.58 4.90
N SER A 25 2.89 -1.72 5.63
CA SER A 25 2.78 -2.66 6.77
C SER A 25 2.78 -4.13 6.34
N GLN A 26 2.40 -4.45 5.10
CA GLN A 26 2.47 -5.80 4.55
C GLN A 26 3.89 -6.17 4.09
N VAL A 27 4.59 -5.23 3.45
CA VAL A 27 5.96 -5.40 2.95
C VAL A 27 6.97 -5.45 4.10
N PHE A 28 6.81 -4.57 5.08
CA PHE A 28 7.54 -4.63 6.34
C PHE A 28 6.53 -4.61 7.49
N PRO A 29 6.36 -5.72 8.23
CA PRO A 29 5.53 -5.74 9.42
C PRO A 29 6.21 -4.94 10.53
N VAL A 30 6.12 -3.62 10.44
CA VAL A 30 6.45 -2.63 11.45
C VAL A 30 5.17 -1.88 11.82
N ALA A 31 5.15 -1.28 13.02
CA ALA A 31 4.01 -0.50 13.46
C ALA A 31 3.66 0.60 12.42
N PRO A 32 2.38 0.77 12.10
CA PRO A 32 1.97 1.80 11.14
C PRO A 32 2.29 3.20 11.68
N VAL A 33 2.61 4.14 10.79
CA VAL A 33 3.12 5.48 11.14
C VAL A 33 2.06 6.59 10.97
N GLY A 34 0.89 6.28 10.41
CA GLY A 34 -0.17 7.29 10.22
C GLY A 34 -1.61 6.78 10.27
N VAL A 35 -1.83 5.50 9.93
CA VAL A 35 -3.17 4.90 9.89
C VAL A 35 -3.20 3.64 10.75
N ALA A 36 -4.15 3.54 11.68
CA ALA A 36 -4.40 2.31 12.41
C ALA A 36 -5.05 1.30 11.45
N ILE A 37 -4.29 0.24 11.12
CA ILE A 37 -4.76 -0.87 10.28
C ILE A 37 -4.76 -2.14 11.11
N GLU A 38 -5.94 -2.63 11.44
CA GLU A 38 -6.14 -3.74 12.36
C GLU A 38 -6.46 -5.04 11.61
N ALA A 39 -5.90 -6.16 12.08
CA ALA A 39 -6.28 -7.47 11.57
C ALA A 39 -7.64 -7.85 12.14
N VAL A 40 -8.57 -8.32 11.30
CA VAL A 40 -9.86 -8.82 11.76
C VAL A 40 -9.68 -10.27 12.24
N PRO A 41 -9.96 -10.57 13.52
CA PRO A 41 -9.79 -11.93 14.04
C PRO A 41 -10.59 -12.96 13.24
N GLY A 42 -9.91 -14.03 12.80
CA GLY A 42 -10.54 -15.12 12.04
C GLY A 42 -10.85 -14.81 10.58
N ALA A 43 -10.39 -13.67 10.04
CA ALA A 43 -10.60 -13.30 8.65
C ALA A 43 -9.28 -13.01 7.91
N ALA A 44 -9.29 -13.16 6.59
CA ALA A 44 -8.13 -12.89 5.74
C ALA A 44 -7.91 -11.40 5.42
N TRP A 45 -8.78 -10.53 5.93
CA TRP A 45 -8.81 -9.10 5.61
C TRP A 45 -8.53 -8.24 6.85
N ARG A 46 -8.05 -7.02 6.59
CA ARG A 46 -7.70 -5.99 7.58
C ARG A 46 -8.67 -4.81 7.46
N GLU A 47 -8.88 -4.09 8.54
CA GLU A 47 -9.73 -2.88 8.56
C GLU A 47 -8.93 -1.63 8.89
N ALA A 48 -9.36 -0.52 8.31
CA ALA A 48 -8.94 0.83 8.68
C ALA A 48 -10.15 1.77 8.67
N ARG A 49 -10.04 2.89 9.38
CA ARG A 49 -11.05 3.96 9.38
C ARG A 49 -10.52 5.18 8.67
N LEU A 50 -11.28 5.69 7.70
CA LEU A 50 -11.03 7.00 7.11
C LEU A 50 -11.37 8.10 8.12
N ALA A 51 -10.82 9.30 7.90
CA ALA A 51 -11.11 10.47 8.75
C ALA A 51 -12.60 10.85 8.77
N ASP A 52 -13.35 10.49 7.72
CA ASP A 52 -14.80 10.68 7.62
C ASP A 52 -15.64 9.56 8.27
N GLY A 53 -15.00 8.55 8.87
CA GLY A 53 -15.64 7.46 9.60
C GLY A 53 -15.95 6.21 8.75
N ARG A 54 -15.81 6.25 7.42
CA ARG A 54 -16.01 5.08 6.56
C ARG A 54 -15.01 3.96 6.86
N THR A 55 -15.47 2.71 6.70
CA THR A 55 -14.62 1.53 6.88
C THR A 55 -13.96 1.16 5.57
N VAL A 56 -12.64 0.98 5.61
CA VAL A 56 -11.87 0.37 4.52
C VAL A 56 -11.54 -1.06 4.91
N ARG A 57 -11.84 -2.01 4.03
CA ARG A 57 -11.47 -3.42 4.17
C ARG A 57 -10.42 -3.78 3.12
N LEU A 58 -9.33 -4.41 3.54
CA LEU A 58 -8.19 -4.68 2.65
C LEU A 58 -7.76 -6.13 2.75
N ALA A 59 -7.58 -6.79 1.61
CA ALA A 59 -6.99 -8.11 1.50
C ALA A 59 -5.84 -8.04 0.49
N LEU A 60 -4.61 -7.85 0.99
CA LEU A 60 -3.41 -7.67 0.17
C LEU A 60 -2.45 -8.85 0.31
N THR A 61 -1.84 -9.25 -0.79
CA THR A 61 -0.78 -10.26 -0.86
C THR A 61 0.50 -9.63 -1.39
N VAL A 62 1.64 -10.04 -0.82
CA VAL A 62 2.98 -9.61 -1.27
C VAL A 62 3.68 -10.80 -1.90
N ALA A 63 4.24 -10.60 -3.09
CA ALA A 63 5.10 -11.54 -3.78
C ALA A 63 6.50 -10.93 -3.97
N PRO A 64 7.57 -11.70 -3.73
CA PRO A 64 8.92 -11.22 -4.00
C PRO A 64 9.14 -11.07 -5.51
N GLY A 65 9.79 -9.98 -5.91
CA GLY A 65 10.27 -9.75 -7.26
C GLY A 65 11.78 -9.91 -7.37
N GLU A 66 12.36 -9.27 -8.38
CA GLU A 66 13.80 -9.26 -8.60
C GLU A 66 14.55 -8.52 -7.49
N GLN A 67 15.75 -9.00 -7.17
CA GLN A 67 16.66 -8.34 -6.24
C GLN A 67 17.87 -7.82 -7.00
N ALA A 68 18.27 -6.58 -6.72
CA ALA A 68 19.49 -5.99 -7.25
C ALA A 68 20.43 -5.60 -6.11
N ARG A 69 21.74 -5.77 -6.35
CA ARG A 69 22.80 -5.37 -5.42
C ARG A 69 23.78 -4.46 -6.13
N PHE A 70 24.09 -3.33 -5.51
CA PHE A 70 25.13 -2.41 -5.96
C PHE A 70 26.04 -2.05 -4.78
N GLY A 71 27.25 -2.59 -4.78
CA GLY A 71 28.17 -2.49 -3.64
C GLY A 71 27.56 -3.07 -2.36
N VAL A 72 27.48 -2.27 -1.30
CA VAL A 72 26.92 -2.67 0.01
C VAL A 72 25.40 -2.50 0.12
N ARG A 73 24.75 -1.89 -0.87
CA ARG A 73 23.29 -1.69 -0.87
C ARG A 73 22.61 -2.78 -1.69
N ALA A 74 21.55 -3.34 -1.11
CA ALA A 74 20.70 -4.32 -1.75
C ALA A 74 19.27 -3.78 -1.76
N CYS A 75 18.66 -3.74 -2.93
CA CYS A 75 17.24 -3.43 -3.08
C CYS A 75 16.50 -4.65 -3.60
N ALA A 76 15.21 -4.74 -3.25
CA ALA A 76 14.31 -5.73 -3.76
C ALA A 76 13.08 -5.04 -4.36
N ASN A 77 12.63 -5.55 -5.51
CA ASN A 77 11.28 -5.32 -5.96
C ASN A 77 10.35 -6.28 -5.20
N MET A 78 9.21 -5.78 -4.75
CA MET A 78 8.09 -6.56 -4.26
C MET A 78 6.84 -6.16 -5.02
N ARG A 79 6.04 -7.15 -5.40
CA ARG A 79 4.72 -6.93 -6.00
C ARG A 79 3.68 -7.08 -4.93
N VAL A 80 2.80 -6.10 -4.81
CA VAL A 80 1.64 -6.16 -3.93
C VAL A 80 0.38 -6.12 -4.76
N SER A 81 -0.53 -7.06 -4.50
CA SER A 81 -1.80 -7.15 -5.20
C SER A 81 -2.91 -7.54 -4.25
N GLY A 82 -4.12 -7.13 -4.55
CA GLY A 82 -5.26 -7.53 -3.74
C GLY A 82 -6.51 -6.73 -4.01
N GLU A 83 -7.40 -6.75 -3.02
CA GLU A 83 -8.71 -6.12 -3.10
C GLU A 83 -8.91 -5.18 -1.92
N VAL A 84 -9.60 -4.08 -2.21
CA VAL A 84 -9.97 -3.07 -1.23
C VAL A 84 -11.45 -2.77 -1.40
N ALA A 85 -12.19 -2.69 -0.31
CA ALA A 85 -13.58 -2.28 -0.30
C ALA A 85 -13.76 -1.08 0.64
N VAL A 86 -14.52 -0.09 0.18
CA VAL A 86 -15.00 1.02 1.01
C VAL A 86 -16.51 1.05 0.89
N ASP A 87 -17.21 0.87 2.00
CA ASP A 87 -18.66 0.71 2.03
C ASP A 87 -19.15 -0.38 1.06
N ASP A 88 -19.89 0.00 0.01
CA ASP A 88 -20.41 -0.87 -1.04
C ASP A 88 -19.58 -0.85 -2.32
N HIS A 89 -18.39 -0.23 -2.34
CA HIS A 89 -17.58 -0.07 -3.55
C HIS A 89 -16.24 -0.79 -3.47
N GLY A 90 -15.92 -1.54 -4.52
CA GLY A 90 -14.72 -2.38 -4.61
C GLY A 90 -13.63 -1.80 -5.51
N TYR A 91 -12.38 -2.11 -5.19
CA TYR A 91 -11.19 -1.75 -5.94
C TYR A 91 -10.23 -2.94 -6.03
N ARG A 92 -9.57 -3.09 -7.18
CA ARG A 92 -8.41 -3.96 -7.34
C ARG A 92 -7.14 -3.12 -7.18
N VAL A 93 -6.22 -3.62 -6.37
CA VAL A 93 -4.94 -2.99 -6.10
C VAL A 93 -3.83 -3.78 -6.81
N ALA A 94 -2.96 -3.06 -7.49
CA ALA A 94 -1.70 -3.57 -7.99
C ALA A 94 -0.60 -2.53 -7.71
N SER A 95 0.51 -2.98 -7.13
CA SER A 95 1.62 -2.10 -6.79
C SER A 95 2.98 -2.77 -6.97
N ASP A 96 3.92 -2.00 -7.54
CA ASP A 96 5.34 -2.33 -7.56
C ASP A 96 6.07 -1.49 -6.50
N VAL A 97 6.70 -2.17 -5.56
CA VAL A 97 7.37 -1.56 -4.40
C VAL A 97 8.86 -1.84 -4.49
N ILE A 98 9.68 -0.80 -4.38
CA ILE A 98 11.13 -0.93 -4.26
C ILE A 98 11.50 -0.66 -2.82
N VAL A 99 12.22 -1.60 -2.21
CA VAL A 99 12.69 -1.48 -0.83
C VAL A 99 14.20 -1.55 -0.70
N ASP A 100 14.73 -0.87 0.30
CA ASP A 100 16.11 -1.05 0.75
C ASP A 100 16.15 -2.17 1.81
N LEU A 101 16.88 -3.24 1.51
CA LEU A 101 16.91 -4.42 2.39
C LEU A 101 17.71 -4.19 3.68
N LYS A 102 18.57 -3.17 3.74
CA LYS A 102 19.40 -2.87 4.91
C LYS A 102 18.64 -2.05 5.94
N THR A 103 17.97 -1.00 5.48
CA THR A 103 17.24 -0.04 6.31
C THR A 103 15.77 -0.38 6.46
N ARG A 104 15.25 -1.32 5.64
CA ARG A 104 13.83 -1.63 5.53
C ARG A 104 12.98 -0.41 5.16
N ALA A 105 13.57 0.52 4.41
CA ALA A 105 12.86 1.67 3.88
C ALA A 105 12.15 1.30 2.58
N VAL A 106 10.91 1.76 2.41
CA VAL A 106 10.26 1.81 1.10
C VAL A 106 10.84 2.99 0.33
N LEU A 107 11.51 2.72 -0.78
CA LEU A 107 12.16 3.72 -1.63
C LEU A 107 11.23 4.25 -2.71
N SER A 108 10.32 3.40 -3.20
CA SER A 108 9.31 3.74 -4.20
C SER A 108 8.12 2.81 -4.05
N CYS A 109 6.92 3.34 -4.28
CA CYS A 109 5.67 2.58 -4.33
C CYS A 109 4.83 3.17 -5.46
N ASP A 110 4.79 2.50 -6.61
CA ASP A 110 3.83 2.82 -7.67
C ASP A 110 2.58 1.97 -7.40
N CYS A 111 1.49 2.62 -6.98
CA CYS A 111 0.25 1.97 -6.62
C CYS A 111 -0.86 2.38 -7.59
N ARG A 112 -1.57 1.38 -8.13
CA ARG A 112 -2.73 1.56 -8.98
C ARG A 112 -3.95 0.94 -8.31
N MET A 113 -5.03 1.71 -8.26
CA MET A 113 -6.33 1.25 -7.82
C MET A 113 -7.29 1.31 -9.00
N GLU A 114 -7.79 0.15 -9.41
CA GLU A 114 -8.81 0.03 -10.45
C GLU A 114 -10.17 -0.15 -9.78
N SER A 115 -11.12 0.74 -10.06
CA SER A 115 -12.49 0.64 -9.56
C SER A 115 -13.20 -0.58 -10.15
N LEU A 116 -13.72 -1.45 -9.30
CA LEU A 116 -14.54 -2.61 -9.68
C LEU A 116 -16.04 -2.29 -9.69
N GLY A 117 -16.44 -1.14 -9.14
CA GLY A 117 -17.84 -0.75 -9.02
C GLY A 117 -18.45 -1.20 -7.69
N ARG A 118 -19.80 -1.22 -7.64
CA ARG A 118 -20.53 -1.65 -6.45
C ARG A 118 -20.43 -3.15 -6.22
N ILE A 119 -20.25 -3.54 -4.96
CA ILE A 119 -20.21 -4.90 -4.47
C ILE A 119 -21.65 -5.37 -4.23
N GLY A 120 -22.11 -6.36 -4.99
CA GLY A 120 -23.43 -6.99 -4.80
C GLY A 120 -24.57 -6.42 -5.64
N GLY A 121 -24.31 -5.95 -6.86
CA GLY A 121 -25.32 -5.69 -7.88
C GLY A 121 -25.79 -6.94 -8.62
#